data_AF-A0A545ARS7-F1
#
_entry.id   AF-A0A545ARS7-F1
#
_cell.length_a   1.000
_cell.length_b   1.000
_cell.length_c   1.000
_cell.angle_alpha   90.00
_cell.angle_beta   90.00
_cell.angle_gamma   90.00
#
_symmetry.space_group_name_H-M   'P 1'
#
loop_
_entity.id
_entity.type
_entity.pdbx_description
1 polymer ?
#
loop_
_entity_poly.entity_id
_entity_poly.type
_entity_poly.pdbx_seq_one_letter_code
_entity_poly.pdbx_strand_id
1 'polypeptide(L)'
;MSDRAYLAEVGKRPGMFVGRVTYFTVTAFLLGYDAHSGHRVLAGWDDWLTARRGRDCDHAWPGKVLHLALPEGWTADLAPGQDRHAITTLFALLDAFLGEREPVGKT
;
A
#
# COMPACT_ATOMS: atom_id res chain seq x y z
N MET A 1 2.45 15.20 12.24
CA MET A 1 2.22 13.74 12.13
C MET A 1 3.17 13.22 11.06
N SER A 2 3.83 12.07 11.26
CA SER A 2 4.65 11.46 10.19
C SER A 2 3.76 10.87 9.09
N ASP A 3 4.30 10.65 7.89
CA ASP A 3 3.56 9.97 6.80
C ASP A 3 3.08 8.59 7.24
N ARG A 4 3.91 7.85 7.98
CA ARG A 4 3.55 6.56 8.58
C ARG A 4 2.31 6.67 9.47
N ALA A 5 2.32 7.62 10.40
CA ALA A 5 1.21 7.84 11.31
C ALA A 5 -0.05 8.31 10.57
N TYR A 6 0.09 9.14 9.53
CA TYR A 6 -1.05 9.57 8.71
C TYR A 6 -1.66 8.42 7.93
N LEU A 7 -0.85 7.62 7.23
CA LEU A 7 -1.36 6.48 6.46
C LEU A 7 -1.94 5.37 7.38
N ALA A 8 -1.44 5.22 8.60
CA ALA A 8 -2.06 4.35 9.60
C ALA A 8 -3.48 4.81 9.96
N GLU A 9 -3.73 6.12 10.09
CA GLU A 9 -5.08 6.66 10.32
C GLU A 9 -5.98 6.50 9.09
N VAL A 10 -5.44 6.65 7.88
CA VAL A 10 -6.18 6.35 6.63
C VAL A 10 -6.61 4.89 6.62
N GLY A 11 -5.70 3.96 6.95
CA GLY A 11 -5.98 2.52 6.95
C GLY A 11 -7.06 2.09 7.94
N LYS A 12 -7.23 2.82 9.05
CA LYS A 12 -8.31 2.55 10.04
C LYS A 12 -9.69 2.89 9.48
N ARG A 13 -9.80 3.90 8.61
CA ARG A 13 -11.09 4.45 8.13
C ARG A 13 -11.03 4.86 6.65
N PRO A 14 -10.69 3.95 5.71
CA PRO A 14 -10.47 4.32 4.32
C PRO A 14 -11.71 4.96 3.67
N GLY A 15 -12.92 4.58 4.10
CA GLY A 15 -14.18 5.15 3.58
C GLY A 15 -14.31 6.66 3.78
N MET A 16 -13.66 7.24 4.79
CA MET A 16 -13.65 8.70 5.01
C MET A 16 -12.88 9.46 3.92
N PHE A 17 -12.00 8.77 3.18
CA PHE A 17 -11.11 9.38 2.19
C PHE A 17 -11.55 9.08 0.76
N VAL A 18 -12.11 7.90 0.51
CA VAL A 18 -12.44 7.44 -0.85
C VAL A 18 -13.93 7.21 -1.11
N GLY A 19 -14.79 7.32 -0.08
CA GLY A 19 -16.24 7.09 -0.17
C GLY A 19 -16.58 5.61 -0.39
N ARG A 20 -16.40 5.10 -1.61
CA ARG A 20 -16.55 3.67 -1.92
C ARG A 20 -15.22 2.97 -1.72
N VAL A 21 -15.16 2.07 -0.74
CA VAL A 21 -13.92 1.37 -0.39
C VAL A 21 -13.73 0.13 -1.26
N THR A 22 -12.87 0.24 -2.27
CA THR A 22 -12.26 -0.88 -3.00
C THR A 22 -10.75 -0.75 -2.98
N TYR A 23 -10.03 -1.84 -3.22
CA TYR A 23 -8.58 -1.84 -3.33
C TYR A 23 -8.08 -0.77 -4.30
N PHE A 24 -8.69 -0.70 -5.49
CA PHE A 24 -8.30 0.26 -6.52
C PHE A 24 -8.60 1.73 -6.16
N THR A 25 -9.69 2.01 -5.45
CA THR A 25 -9.96 3.39 -4.96
C THR A 25 -8.93 3.82 -3.90
N VAL A 26 -8.51 2.90 -3.03
CA VAL A 26 -7.49 3.16 -2.00
C VAL A 26 -6.12 3.36 -2.64
N THR A 27 -5.72 2.53 -3.62
CA THR A 27 -4.44 2.71 -4.31
C THR A 27 -4.41 3.98 -5.15
N ALA A 28 -5.53 4.37 -5.79
CA ALA A 28 -5.64 5.65 -6.48
C ALA A 28 -5.45 6.85 -5.53
N PHE A 29 -6.05 6.80 -4.34
CA PHE A 29 -5.83 7.81 -3.29
C PHE A 29 -4.35 7.90 -2.88
N LEU A 30 -3.69 6.76 -2.64
CA LEU A 30 -2.28 6.72 -2.25
C LEU A 30 -1.34 7.21 -3.35
N LEU A 31 -1.63 6.90 -4.62
CA LEU A 31 -0.90 7.44 -5.77
C LEU A 31 -1.00 8.97 -5.81
N GLY A 32 -2.21 9.51 -5.59
CA GLY A 32 -2.42 10.97 -5.51
C GLY A 32 -1.68 11.61 -4.33
N TYR A 33 -1.70 10.96 -3.17
CA TYR A 33 -0.97 11.41 -1.97
C TYR A 33 0.55 11.45 -2.22
N ASP A 34 1.11 10.38 -2.78
CA ASP A 34 2.54 10.32 -3.10
C ASP A 34 2.93 11.35 -4.18
N ALA A 35 2.11 11.51 -5.23
CA ALA A 35 2.33 12.53 -6.25
C ALA A 35 2.33 13.94 -5.66
N HIS A 36 1.39 14.26 -4.75
CA HIS A 36 1.38 15.53 -4.03
C HIS A 36 2.65 15.75 -3.19
N SER A 37 3.24 14.68 -2.66
CA SER A 37 4.49 14.73 -1.91
C SER A 37 5.74 14.94 -2.80
N GLY A 38 5.60 14.93 -4.13
CA GLY A 38 6.71 14.89 -5.07
C GLY A 38 7.40 13.52 -5.13
N HIS A 39 6.63 12.44 -4.98
CA HIS A 39 7.10 11.05 -5.00
C HIS A 39 8.09 10.68 -3.90
N ARG A 40 8.04 11.37 -2.76
CA ARG A 40 8.99 11.15 -1.65
C ARG A 40 8.52 10.09 -0.67
N VAL A 41 7.21 9.97 -0.47
CA VAL A 41 6.63 9.07 0.53
C VAL A 41 6.82 7.62 0.12
N LEU A 42 6.55 7.29 -1.15
CA LEU A 42 6.70 5.94 -1.71
C LEU A 42 8.01 5.76 -2.50
N ALA A 43 8.99 6.65 -2.34
CA ALA A 43 10.30 6.51 -2.99
C ALA A 43 10.95 5.16 -2.63
N GLY A 44 11.19 4.26 -3.59
CA GLY A 44 11.75 2.93 -3.36
C GLY A 44 10.74 1.86 -2.88
N TRP A 45 9.45 2.19 -2.81
CA TRP A 45 8.38 1.25 -2.44
C TRP A 45 8.28 0.06 -3.40
N ASP A 46 8.38 0.32 -4.70
CA ASP A 46 8.23 -0.70 -5.73
C ASP A 46 9.36 -1.76 -5.65
N ASP A 47 10.61 -1.32 -5.48
CA ASP A 47 11.77 -2.20 -5.26
C ASP A 47 11.63 -3.00 -3.95
N TRP A 48 11.16 -2.35 -2.89
CA TRP A 48 10.93 -2.97 -1.59
C TRP A 48 9.88 -4.10 -1.65
N LEU A 49 8.82 -3.92 -2.45
CA LEU A 49 7.84 -4.97 -2.72
C LEU A 49 8.42 -6.11 -3.57
N THR A 50 9.21 -5.78 -4.59
CA THR A 50 9.90 -6.77 -5.43
C THR A 50 10.77 -7.70 -4.59
N ALA A 51 11.59 -7.12 -3.71
CA ALA A 51 12.47 -7.88 -2.81
C ALA A 51 11.68 -8.86 -1.91
N ARG A 52 10.52 -8.43 -1.40
CA ARG A 52 9.65 -9.27 -0.56
C ARG A 52 8.93 -10.38 -1.32
N ARG A 53 8.56 -10.11 -2.57
CA ARG A 53 7.93 -11.12 -3.42
C ARG A 53 8.92 -12.22 -3.82
N GLY A 54 10.22 -11.92 -3.84
CA GLY A 54 11.28 -12.86 -4.22
C GLY A 54 11.30 -13.23 -5.71
N ARG A 55 10.49 -12.56 -6.54
CA ARG A 55 10.44 -12.71 -7.99
C ARG A 55 9.88 -11.46 -8.65
N ASP A 56 10.41 -11.12 -9.81
CA ASP A 56 9.97 -9.97 -10.60
C ASP A 56 8.59 -10.19 -11.22
N CYS A 57 7.90 -9.07 -11.50
CA CYS A 57 6.76 -9.04 -12.41
C CYS A 57 6.59 -7.63 -13.01
N ASP A 58 5.99 -7.58 -14.20
CA ASP A 58 5.76 -6.34 -14.95
C ASP A 58 4.62 -5.46 -14.39
N HIS A 59 3.97 -5.90 -13.32
CA HIS A 59 2.92 -5.12 -12.69
C HIS A 59 3.53 -3.98 -11.88
N ALA A 60 2.94 -2.79 -11.98
CA ALA A 60 3.21 -1.71 -11.03
C ALA A 60 2.90 -2.14 -9.59
N TRP A 61 3.37 -1.37 -8.61
CA TRP A 61 3.24 -1.69 -7.18
C TRP A 61 1.83 -2.14 -6.72
N PRO A 62 0.69 -1.63 -7.25
CA PRO A 62 -0.62 -2.16 -6.83
C PRO A 62 -0.79 -3.64 -7.18
N GLY A 63 -0.37 -4.05 -8.38
CA GLY A 63 -0.40 -5.46 -8.76
C GLY A 63 0.56 -6.30 -7.91
N LYS A 64 1.73 -5.76 -7.53
CA LYS A 64 2.68 -6.45 -6.63
C LYS A 64 2.07 -6.72 -5.26
N VAL A 65 1.35 -5.75 -4.70
CA VAL A 65 0.60 -5.95 -3.44
C VAL A 65 -0.49 -7.00 -3.59
N LEU A 66 -1.22 -7.03 -4.72
CA LEU A 66 -2.21 -8.08 -4.97
C LEU A 66 -1.58 -9.47 -5.07
N HIS A 67 -0.39 -9.61 -5.67
CA HIS A 67 0.35 -10.89 -5.69
C HIS A 67 0.75 -11.35 -4.28
N LEU A 68 1.03 -10.41 -3.36
CA LEU A 68 1.36 -10.73 -1.96
C LEU A 68 0.10 -11.06 -1.14
N ALA A 69 -1.00 -10.35 -1.37
CA ALA A 69 -2.25 -10.55 -0.63
C ALA A 69 -3.06 -11.76 -1.13
N LEU A 70 -3.03 -12.03 -2.44
CA LEU A 70 -3.85 -13.04 -3.10
C LEU A 70 -2.95 -13.97 -3.92
N PRO A 71 -2.17 -14.85 -3.26
CA PRO A 71 -1.17 -15.69 -3.92
C PRO A 71 -1.79 -16.70 -4.91
N GLU A 72 -3.04 -17.09 -4.67
CA GLU A 72 -3.82 -17.97 -5.57
C GLU A 72 -4.30 -17.27 -6.85
N GLY A 73 -4.04 -15.97 -6.98
CA GLY A 73 -4.44 -15.16 -8.13
C GLY A 73 -5.66 -14.27 -7.87
N TRP A 74 -5.89 -13.38 -8.82
CA TRP A 74 -6.92 -12.34 -8.75
C TRP A 74 -7.35 -11.89 -10.15
N THR A 75 -8.55 -11.33 -10.24
CA THR A 75 -9.11 -10.69 -11.44
C THR A 75 -9.26 -9.19 -11.23
N ALA A 76 -9.50 -8.43 -12.30
CA ALA A 76 -9.74 -6.99 -12.20
C ALA A 76 -10.94 -6.64 -11.29
N ASP A 77 -11.95 -7.50 -11.25
CA ASP A 77 -13.09 -7.38 -10.34
C ASP A 77 -12.84 -8.22 -9.08
N LEU A 78 -12.34 -7.59 -8.03
CA LEU A 78 -12.14 -8.25 -6.74
C LEU A 78 -13.48 -8.47 -6.03
N ALA A 79 -13.66 -9.65 -5.44
CA ALA A 79 -14.76 -9.88 -4.52
C ALA A 79 -14.60 -8.98 -3.27
N PRO A 80 -15.69 -8.59 -2.57
CA PRO A 80 -15.59 -7.71 -1.39
C PRO A 80 -14.65 -8.23 -0.28
N GLY A 81 -14.55 -9.55 -0.13
CA GLY A 81 -13.61 -10.18 0.81
C GLY A 81 -12.14 -10.03 0.37
N GLN A 82 -11.87 -10.13 -0.93
CA GLN A 82 -10.55 -9.91 -1.51
C GLN A 82 -10.14 -8.44 -1.41
N ASP A 83 -11.07 -7.51 -1.69
CA ASP A 83 -10.85 -6.07 -1.47
C ASP A 83 -10.41 -5.79 -0.03
N ARG A 84 -11.17 -6.28 0.95
CA ARG A 84 -10.86 -6.11 2.37
C ARG A 84 -9.49 -6.69 2.74
N HIS A 85 -9.19 -7.89 2.27
CA HIS A 85 -7.93 -8.56 2.56
C HIS A 85 -6.73 -7.82 1.91
N ALA A 86 -6.87 -7.41 0.65
CA ALA A 86 -5.84 -6.67 -0.07
C ALA A 86 -5.58 -5.29 0.54
N ILE A 87 -6.63 -4.58 0.97
CA ILE A 87 -6.49 -3.29 1.68
C ILE A 87 -5.78 -3.47 3.02
N THR A 88 -6.16 -4.51 3.79
CA THR A 88 -5.50 -4.81 5.07
C THR A 88 -4.01 -5.10 4.87
N THR A 89 -3.69 -5.91 3.86
CA THR A 89 -2.31 -6.26 3.50
C THR A 89 -1.53 -5.03 3.04
N LEU A 90 -2.14 -4.18 2.21
CA LEU A 90 -1.54 -2.93 1.74
C LEU A 90 -1.10 -2.03 2.91
N PHE A 91 -1.99 -1.77 3.87
CA PHE A 91 -1.64 -0.91 5.00
C PHE A 91 -0.63 -1.54 5.95
N ALA A 92 -0.63 -2.87 6.12
CA ALA A 92 0.41 -3.56 6.87
C ALA A 92 1.79 -3.44 6.20
N LEU A 93 1.85 -3.59 4.87
CA LEU A 93 3.08 -3.42 4.11
C LEU A 93 3.59 -1.97 4.14
N LEU A 94 2.69 -0.99 4.04
CA LEU A 94 3.05 0.43 4.14
C LEU A 94 3.60 0.79 5.52
N ASP A 95 3.00 0.27 6.60
CA ASP A 95 3.50 0.48 7.96
C ASP A 95 4.92 -0.08 8.12
N ALA A 96 5.15 -1.30 7.64
CA ALA A 96 6.48 -1.92 7.68
C ALA A 96 7.51 -1.13 6.86
N PHE A 97 7.18 -0.76 5.63
CA PHE A 97 8.07 0.00 4.74
C PHE A 97 8.44 1.36 5.31
N LEU A 98 7.47 2.11 5.82
CA LEU A 98 7.73 3.43 6.40
C LEU A 98 8.42 3.33 7.76
N GLY A 99 8.15 2.28 8.54
CA GLY A 99 8.82 2.01 9.80
C GLY A 99 10.31 1.72 9.65
N GLU A 100 10.72 1.03 8.58
CA GLU A 100 12.14 0.79 8.26
C GLU A 100 12.91 2.08 7.90
N ARG A 101 12.20 3.15 7.56
CA ARG A 101 12.77 4.45 7.13
C ARG A 101 12.79 5.49 8.24
N GLU A 102 12.06 5.27 9.33
CA GLU A 102 12.14 6.15 10.48
C GLU A 102 13.55 6.02 11.09
N PRO A 103 14.27 7.13 11.31
CA PRO A 103 15.60 7.06 11.87
C PRO A 103 15.52 6.38 13.23
N VAL A 104 16.33 5.33 13.44
CA VAL A 104 16.53 4.75 14.78
C VAL A 104 16.97 5.92 15.67
N GLY A 105 16.10 6.31 16.60
CA GLY A 105 16.34 7.45 17.47
C GLY A 105 17.73 7.33 18.08
N LYS A 106 18.56 8.37 17.92
CA LYS A 106 19.80 8.49 18.68
C LYS A 106 19.40 8.57 20.17
N THR A 107 19.53 7.46 20.88
CA THR A 107 19.72 7.45 22.34
C THR A 107 20.99 8.17 22.73
#